data_AF-A0A7W8BLR5-F1
#
_entry.id   AF-A0A7W8BLR5-F1
#
_cell.length_a   1.000
_cell.length_b   1.000
_cell.length_c   1.000
_cell.angle_alpha   90.00
_cell.angle_beta   90.00
_cell.angle_gamma   90.00
#
_symmetry.space_group_name_H-M   'P 1'
#
loop_
_entity.id
_entity.type
_entity.pdbx_description
1 polymer ?
#
loop_
_entity_poly.entity_id
_entity_poly.type
_entity_poly.pdbx_seq_one_letter_code
_entity_poly.pdbx_strand_id
1 'polypeptide(L)'
;MDGAPRRGGTPWEGVQRRAVAASPDSDWVAVTRGGHGEVHLVDAETGREATRLRLSTPLRHGGHLVLRTRSDGADGDPVGR
;
A
#
# COMPACT_ATOMS: atom_id res chain seq x y z
N MET A 1 11.48 -15.67 24.31
CA MET A 1 11.56 -14.39 23.59
C MET A 1 11.30 -14.69 22.13
N ASP A 2 10.03 -14.66 21.73
CA ASP A 2 9.65 -14.92 20.34
C ASP A 2 10.08 -13.73 19.46
N GLY A 3 10.75 -14.02 18.33
CA GLY A 3 11.23 -12.99 17.39
C GLY A 3 12.70 -12.59 17.52
N ALA A 4 13.51 -13.26 18.34
CA ALA A 4 14.96 -13.01 18.39
C ALA A 4 15.59 -13.23 16.99
N PRO A 5 16.52 -12.37 16.53
CA PRO A 5 17.18 -12.52 15.23
C PRO A 5 17.81 -13.91 15.08
N ARG A 6 17.58 -14.58 13.95
CA ARG A 6 18.16 -15.89 13.62
C ARG A 6 19.01 -15.75 12.36
N ARG A 7 20.08 -16.53 12.24
CA ARG A 7 20.84 -16.59 10.98
C ARG A 7 19.89 -16.93 9.83
N GLY A 8 19.92 -16.14 8.75
CA GLY A 8 19.02 -16.29 7.61
C GLY A 8 17.61 -15.70 7.80
N GLY A 9 17.28 -15.16 8.97
CA GLY A 9 16.02 -14.45 9.23
C GLY A 9 16.28 -12.96 9.41
N THR A 10 15.50 -12.12 8.73
CA THR A 10 15.52 -10.69 9.01
C THR A 10 14.64 -10.38 10.24
N PRO A 11 14.99 -9.40 11.08
CA PRO A 11 14.16 -9.03 12.25
C PRO A 11 12.76 -8.54 11.87
N TRP A 12 12.53 -8.27 10.59
CA TRP A 12 11.28 -7.78 10.00
C TRP A 12 10.49 -8.88 9.29
N GLU A 13 10.90 -10.14 9.43
CA GLU A 13 10.07 -11.30 9.08
C GLU A 13 8.78 -11.29 9.92
N GLY A 14 7.62 -11.40 9.26
CA GLY A 14 6.31 -11.34 9.92
C GLY A 14 5.83 -9.93 10.33
N VAL A 15 6.64 -8.89 10.14
CA VAL A 15 6.24 -7.51 10.47
C VAL A 15 5.36 -6.93 9.36
N GLN A 16 4.23 -6.35 9.77
CA GLN A 16 3.32 -5.61 8.90
C GLN A 16 3.96 -4.30 8.44
N ARG A 17 4.45 -4.27 7.19
CA ARG A 17 5.08 -3.09 6.59
C ARG A 17 4.04 -2.03 6.22
N ARG A 18 4.27 -0.79 6.65
CA ARG A 18 3.48 0.39 6.26
C ARG A 18 4.29 1.18 5.24
N ALA A 19 3.62 1.67 4.21
CA ALA A 19 4.22 2.48 3.16
C ALA A 19 3.32 3.68 2.86
N VAL A 20 3.96 4.76 2.41
CA VAL A 20 3.30 5.96 1.91
C VAL A 20 3.92 6.30 0.56
N ALA A 21 3.09 6.61 -0.43
CA ALA A 21 3.51 7.11 -1.74
C ALA A 21 2.65 8.32 -2.11
N ALA A 22 3.25 9.35 -2.71
CA ALA A 22 2.56 10.53 -3.21
C ALA A 22 2.51 10.49 -4.74
N SER A 23 1.41 10.91 -5.35
CA SER A 23 1.35 11.06 -6.80
C SER A 23 2.28 12.20 -7.25
N PRO A 24 3.01 12.05 -8.37
CA PRO A 24 3.92 13.10 -8.87
C PRO A 24 3.24 14.45 -9.17
N ASP A 25 1.95 14.44 -9.47
CA ASP A 25 1.09 15.60 -9.79
C ASP A 25 0.20 16.06 -8.62
N SER A 26 0.30 15.40 -7.46
CA SER A 26 -0.12 15.85 -6.13
C SER A 26 -1.62 15.97 -5.79
N ASP A 27 -2.50 15.12 -6.34
CA ASP A 27 -3.89 15.01 -5.83
C ASP A 27 -4.07 13.85 -4.83
N TRP A 28 -3.13 12.89 -4.77
CA TRP A 28 -3.32 11.64 -4.04
C TRP A 28 -2.13 11.21 -3.19
N VAL A 29 -2.43 10.71 -2.00
CA VAL A 29 -1.51 9.98 -1.13
C VAL A 29 -2.03 8.56 -0.94
N ALA A 30 -1.21 7.56 -1.32
CA ALA A 30 -1.48 6.16 -1.07
C ALA A 30 -0.85 5.72 0.24
N VAL A 31 -1.63 5.10 1.12
CA VAL A 31 -1.18 4.60 2.42
C VAL A 31 -1.52 3.11 2.55
N THR A 32 -0.53 2.30 2.87
CA THR A 32 -0.77 0.89 3.21
C THR A 32 -0.84 0.70 4.72
N ARG A 33 -1.90 0.02 5.17
CA ARG A 33 -1.96 -0.51 6.53
C ARG A 33 -1.42 -1.94 6.46
N GLY A 34 -0.23 -2.16 7.01
CA GLY A 34 0.53 -3.37 6.77
C GLY A 34 -0.27 -4.66 7.01
N GLY A 35 -0.09 -5.66 6.15
CA GLY A 35 -0.72 -6.98 6.30
C GLY A 35 -2.23 -7.08 6.05
N HIS A 36 -2.96 -5.97 5.96
CA HIS A 36 -4.44 -5.99 5.80
C HIS A 36 -4.90 -6.09 4.35
N GLY A 37 -3.99 -6.03 3.37
CA GLY A 37 -4.35 -6.13 1.95
C GLY A 37 -5.13 -4.91 1.46
N GLU A 38 -5.05 -3.78 2.17
CA GLU A 38 -5.75 -2.55 1.82
C GLU A 38 -4.75 -1.44 1.49
N VAL A 39 -5.08 -0.65 0.46
CA VAL A 39 -4.43 0.61 0.13
C VAL A 39 -5.47 1.71 0.25
N HIS A 40 -5.24 2.68 1.13
CA HIS A 40 -6.07 3.85 1.28
C HIS A 40 -5.57 4.94 0.33
N LEU A 41 -6.46 5.49 -0.50
CA LEU A 41 -6.17 6.69 -1.27
C LEU A 41 -6.79 7.88 -0.56
N VAL A 42 -5.92 8.79 -0.14
CA VAL A 42 -6.26 10.02 0.56
C VAL A 42 -6.11 11.17 -0.42
N ASP A 43 -7.15 11.99 -0.52
CA ASP A 43 -7.12 13.25 -1.23
C ASP A 43 -6.15 14.19 -0.51
N ALA A 44 -5.11 14.62 -1.22
CA ALA A 44 -4.00 15.35 -0.62
C ALA A 44 -4.39 16.77 -0.16
N GLU A 45 -5.39 17.37 -0.80
CA GLU A 45 -5.88 18.72 -0.50
C GLU A 45 -6.71 18.74 0.80
N THR A 46 -7.66 17.81 0.91
CA THR A 46 -8.63 17.76 2.01
C THR A 46 -8.21 16.85 3.16
N GLY A 47 -7.24 15.97 2.94
CA GLY A 47 -6.79 14.96 3.89
C GLY A 47 -7.81 13.85 4.15
N ARG A 48 -8.87 13.75 3.32
CA ARG A 48 -9.94 12.76 3.48
C ARG A 48 -9.65 11.52 2.66
N GLU A 49 -10.00 10.35 3.18
CA GLU A 49 -9.99 9.11 2.39
C GLU A 49 -11.05 9.21 1.30
N ALA A 50 -10.63 9.18 0.03
CA ALA A 50 -11.58 9.19 -1.07
C ALA A 50 -11.94 7.78 -1.54
N THR A 51 -10.99 6.85 -1.47
CA THR A 51 -11.25 5.45 -1.80
C THR A 51 -10.33 4.47 -1.10
N ARG A 52 -10.75 3.21 -1.10
CA ARG A 52 -10.02 2.08 -0.53
C ARG A 52 -9.92 0.96 -1.55
N LEU A 53 -8.69 0.60 -1.90
CA LEU A 53 -8.41 -0.52 -2.78
C LEU A 53 -8.17 -1.77 -1.93
N ARG A 54 -8.89 -2.84 -2.25
CA ARG A 54 -8.69 -4.15 -1.64
C ARG A 54 -7.91 -5.05 -2.59
N LEU A 55 -6.79 -5.55 -2.10
CA LEU A 55 -5.94 -6.47 -2.82
C LEU A 55 -6.35 -7.91 -2.47
N SER A 56 -6.30 -8.79 -3.46
CA SER A 56 -6.54 -10.22 -3.26
C SER A 56 -5.43 -10.91 -2.45
N THR A 57 -4.32 -10.21 -2.19
CA THR A 57 -3.14 -10.73 -1.50
C THR A 57 -2.71 -9.81 -0.36
N PRO A 58 -2.26 -10.37 0.79
CA PRO A 58 -1.73 -9.58 1.90
C PRO A 58 -0.45 -8.81 1.55
N LEU A 59 -0.34 -7.55 2.01
CA LEU A 59 0.85 -6.70 1.91
C LEU A 59 1.94 -7.06 2.95
N ARG A 60 2.41 -8.31 2.96
CA ARG A 60 3.36 -8.80 4.00
C ARG A 60 4.83 -8.43 3.72
N HIS A 61 5.23 -8.45 2.46
CA HIS A 61 6.66 -8.36 2.09
C HIS A 61 7.07 -7.02 1.46
N GLY A 62 6.12 -6.10 1.29
CA GLY A 62 6.38 -4.76 0.74
C GLY A 62 6.65 -4.80 -0.76
N GLY A 63 5.85 -4.06 -1.53
CA GLY A 63 6.10 -3.82 -2.95
C GLY A 63 4.91 -4.16 -3.84
N HIS A 64 3.80 -3.45 -3.66
CA HIS A 64 2.86 -3.26 -4.76
C HIS A 64 3.04 -1.84 -5.27
N LEU A 65 3.43 -1.72 -6.54
CA LEU A 65 3.40 -0.46 -7.25
C LEU A 65 1.97 -0.28 -7.75
N VAL A 66 1.34 0.83 -7.37
CA VAL A 66 0.05 1.25 -7.90
C VAL A 66 0.26 2.61 -8.54
N LEU A 67 0.05 2.70 -9.85
CA LEU A 67 0.02 3.97 -10.57
C LEU A 67 -1.44 4.24 -10.90
N ARG A 68 -1.98 5.31 -10.34
CA ARG A 68 -3.36 5.76 -10.55
C ARG A 68 -3.33 7.24 -10.84
N THR A 69 -3.99 7.63 -11.90
CA THR A 69 -4.27 9.02 -12.27
C THR A 69 -5.79 9.20 -12.22
N ARG A 70 -6.25 10.43 -12.01
CA ARG A 70 -7.68 10.72 -11.78
C ARG A 70 -8.60 10.32 -12.94
N SER A 71 -8.04 10.07 -14.13
CA SER A 71 -8.77 9.86 -15.39
C SER A 71 -8.43 8.55 -16.11
N ASP A 72 -7.60 7.65 -15.56
CA ASP A 72 -7.13 6.46 -16.30
C ASP A 72 -8.07 5.25 -16.29
N GLY A 73 -9.12 5.24 -15.47
CA GLY A 73 -10.03 4.09 -15.38
C GLY A 73 -9.40 2.82 -14.80
N ALA A 74 -8.25 2.92 -14.12
CA ALA A 74 -7.58 1.77 -13.50
C ALA A 74 -8.27 1.26 -12.22
N ASP A 75 -9.56 1.57 -12.01
CA ASP A 75 -10.34 1.16 -10.84
C ASP A 75 -10.79 -0.29 -10.92
N GLY A 76 -10.98 -0.80 -12.14
CA GLY A 76 -11.24 -2.22 -12.38
C GLY A 76 -10.00 -3.10 -12.24
N ASP A 77 -8.82 -2.54 -12.43
CA ASP A 77 -7.56 -3.28 -12.44
C ASP A 77 -6.38 -2.42 -11.97
N PRO A 78 -6.17 -2.31 -10.66
CA PRO A 78 -5.09 -1.49 -10.10
C PRO A 78 -3.70 -2.11 -10.24
N VAL A 79 -3.57 -3.29 -10.89
CA VAL A 79 -2.31 -4.05 -11.00
C VAL A 79 -1.97 -4.53 -12.42
N GLY A 80 -2.76 -4.20 -13.45
CA GLY A 80 -2.45 -4.52 -14.85
C GLY A 80 -2.75 -5.97 -15.30
N ARG A 81 -3.86 -6.58 -14.86
CA ARG A 81 -4.33 -7.91 -15.26
C ARG A 81 -5.22 -7.92 -16.51
#